data_AF-A0A9E1E4R1-F1
#
_entry.id   AF-A0A9E1E4R1-F1
#
_cell.length_a   1.000
_cell.length_b   1.000
_cell.length_c   1.000
_cell.angle_alpha   90.00
_cell.angle_beta   90.00
_cell.angle_gamma   90.00
#
_symmetry.space_group_name_H-M   'P 1'
#
loop_
_entity.id
_entity.type
_entity.pdbx_description
1 polymer ?
#
loop_
_entity_poly.entity_id
_entity_poly.type
_entity_poly.pdbx_seq_one_letter_code
_entity_poly.pdbx_strand_id
1 'polypeptide(L)' 'MEIKPTEKEPIYAPKNKYGYKINVNHPVIRVLYDRYKKWKGIKMIPSDKERFEFEHYIEQLIQKRRNQK' A
#
# COMPACT_ATOMS: atom_id res chain seq x y z
N MET A 1 -19.59 -3.56 -9.64
CA MET A 1 -18.84 -4.81 -9.39
C MET A 1 -18.10 -4.63 -8.08
N GLU A 2 -18.59 -5.22 -6.99
CA GLU A 2 -17.87 -5.21 -5.71
C GLU A 2 -16.70 -6.20 -5.78
N ILE A 3 -15.49 -5.67 -5.91
CA ILE A 3 -14.25 -6.42 -5.76
C ILE A 3 -14.11 -6.77 -4.28
N LYS A 4 -14.49 -7.99 -3.91
CA LYS A 4 -14.20 -8.55 -2.59
C LYS A 4 -12.70 -8.81 -2.52
N PRO A 5 -11.96 -8.21 -1.56
CA PRO A 5 -10.53 -8.44 -1.45
C PRO A 5 -10.29 -9.90 -1.03
N THR A 6 -9.82 -10.73 -1.96
CA THR A 6 -9.41 -12.10 -1.67
C THR A 6 -8.01 -12.09 -1.08
N GLU A 7 -7.76 -12.89 -0.04
CA GLU A 7 -6.45 -13.06 0.62
C GLU A 7 -5.30 -13.53 -0.30
N LYS A 8 -5.58 -13.77 -1.59
CA LYS A 8 -4.63 -14.27 -2.59
C LYS A 8 -3.93 -13.18 -3.40
N GLU A 9 -4.28 -11.91 -3.22
CA GLU A 9 -3.60 -10.86 -3.98
C GLU A 9 -2.15 -10.71 -3.49
N PRO A 10 -1.16 -10.53 -4.39
CA PRO A 10 0.21 -10.26 -3.98
C PRO A 10 0.31 -8.86 -3.35
N ILE A 11 1.16 -8.71 -2.32
CA ILE A 11 1.50 -7.41 -1.70
C ILE A 11 2.10 -6.47 -2.75
N TYR A 12 2.90 -7.02 -3.64
CA TYR A 12 3.46 -6.28 -4.75
C TYR A 12 2.51 -6.32 -5.95
N ALA A 13 2.21 -5.14 -6.51
CA ALA A 13 1.49 -5.06 -7.76
C ALA A 13 2.39 -5.58 -8.91
N PRO A 14 1.85 -6.34 -9.87
CA PRO A 14 2.57 -6.59 -11.12
C PRO A 14 2.87 -5.26 -11.82
N LYS A 15 3.91 -5.24 -12.66
CA LYS A 15 4.43 -4.07 -13.41
C LYS A 15 3.30 -3.12 -13.82
N ASN A 16 3.07 -2.06 -13.05
CA ASN A 16 2.03 -1.09 -13.37
C ASN A 16 2.61 0.06 -14.19
N LYS A 17 1.76 0.74 -14.97
CA LYS A 17 2.16 1.85 -15.83
C LYS A 17 2.60 3.10 -15.05
N TYR A 18 2.31 3.14 -13.75
CA TYR A 18 2.48 4.31 -12.89
C TYR A 18 3.72 4.21 -11.97
N GLY A 19 4.47 3.11 -12.03
CA GLY A 19 5.69 2.89 -11.25
C GLY A 19 5.49 2.39 -9.81
N TYR A 20 4.27 2.35 -9.28
CA TYR A 20 4.00 1.90 -7.91
C TYR A 20 4.19 0.39 -7.77
N LYS A 21 4.90 -0.04 -6.74
CA LYS A 21 5.16 -1.46 -6.48
C LYS A 21 4.19 -2.06 -5.49
N ILE A 22 3.50 -1.26 -4.68
CA ILE A 22 2.64 -1.77 -3.60
C ILE A 22 1.17 -1.82 -4.04
N ASN A 23 0.56 -3.00 -3.87
CA ASN A 23 -0.86 -3.20 -4.11
C ASN A 23 -1.70 -2.71 -2.91
N VAL A 24 -2.30 -1.52 -3.04
CA VAL A 24 -3.18 -0.92 -2.02
C VAL A 24 -4.50 -1.67 -1.80
N ASN A 25 -4.87 -2.59 -2.71
CA ASN A 25 -6.08 -3.40 -2.56
C ASN A 25 -5.87 -4.65 -1.72
N HIS A 26 -4.61 -5.07 -1.51
CA HIS A 26 -4.29 -6.20 -0.65
C HIS A 26 -4.87 -5.98 0.76
N PRO A 27 -5.60 -6.94 1.37
CA PRO A 27 -6.32 -6.75 2.63
C PRO A 27 -5.51 -6.06 3.74
N VAL A 28 -4.28 -6.55 3.97
CA VAL A 28 -3.36 -5.98 4.98
C VAL A 28 -2.88 -4.56 4.61
N ILE A 29 -2.48 -4.34 3.35
CA ILE A 29 -2.01 -3.03 2.89
C ILE A 29 -3.15 -2.03 2.91
N ARG A 30 -4.36 -2.46 2.54
CA ARG A 30 -5.55 -1.60 2.53
C ARG A 30 -5.82 -0.99 3.90
N VAL A 31 -5.75 -1.78 4.95
CA VAL A 31 -5.90 -1.30 6.34
C VAL A 31 -4.82 -0.28 6.70
N LEU A 32 -3.56 -0.52 6.31
CA LEU A 32 -2.46 0.42 6.53
C LEU A 32 -2.64 1.71 5.72
N TYR A 33 -3.12 1.60 4.48
CA TYR A 33 -3.38 2.71 3.58
C TYR A 33 -4.50 3.61 4.10
N ASP A 34 -5.61 3.03 4.56
CA ASP A 34 -6.71 3.79 5.15
C ASP A 34 -6.28 4.51 6.44
N ARG A 35 -5.43 3.87 7.27
CA ARG A 35 -4.82 4.52 8.44
C ARG A 35 -3.89 5.67 8.04
N TYR A 36 -3.03 5.47 7.05
CA TYR A 36 -2.14 6.50 6.53
C TYR A 36 -2.92 7.72 6.03
N LYS A 37 -3.99 7.49 5.26
CA LYS A 37 -4.89 8.56 4.79
C LYS A 37 -5.52 9.32 5.96
N LYS A 38 -6.02 8.62 6.97
CA LYS A 38 -6.60 9.25 8.16
C LYS A 38 -5.57 10.09 8.92
N TRP A 39 -4.35 9.57 9.08
CA TRP A 39 -3.26 10.27 9.76
C TRP A 39 -2.81 11.54 9.03
N LYS A 40 -2.73 11.50 7.70
CA LYS A 40 -2.38 12.65 6.85
C LYS A 40 -3.54 13.61 6.57
N GLY A 41 -4.78 13.26 6.97
CA GLY A 41 -5.97 14.05 6.67
C GLY A 41 -6.44 13.96 5.20
N ILE A 42 -6.05 12.92 4.47
CA ILE A 42 -6.37 12.75 3.05
C ILE A 42 -7.80 12.22 2.89
N LYS A 43 -8.71 13.09 2.45
CA LYS A 43 -10.14 12.75 2.31
C LYS A 43 -10.48 11.97 1.03
N MET A 44 -9.75 12.20 -0.06
CA MET A 44 -10.04 11.59 -1.37
C MET A 44 -8.88 10.74 -1.87
N ILE A 45 -8.23 11.18 -2.95
CA ILE A 45 -7.18 10.47 -3.65
C ILE A 45 -5.86 11.10 -3.22
N PRO A 46 -4.91 10.33 -2.66
CA PRO A 46 -3.59 10.86 -2.35
C PRO A 46 -2.88 11.31 -3.63
N SER A 47 -2.15 12.42 -3.52
CA SER A 47 -1.19 12.87 -4.53
C SER A 47 -0.11 11.80 -4.77
N ASP A 48 0.59 11.88 -5.92
CA ASP A 48 1.68 10.95 -6.20
C ASP A 48 2.75 11.00 -5.10
N LYS A 49 3.05 12.19 -4.56
CA LYS A 49 3.97 12.35 -3.43
C LYS A 49 3.53 11.54 -2.20
N GLU A 50 2.27 11.64 -1.81
CA GLU A 50 1.72 10.89 -0.67
C GLU A 50 1.68 9.37 -0.94
N ARG A 51 1.46 8.96 -2.19
CA ARG A 51 1.56 7.56 -2.59
C ARG A 51 2.99 7.03 -2.47
N PHE A 52 3.98 7.81 -2.91
CA PHE A 52 5.39 7.44 -2.76
C PHE A 52 5.81 7.37 -1.29
N GLU A 53 5.37 8.33 -0.46
CA GLU A 53 5.62 8.28 0.99
C GLU A 53 5.06 7.01 1.62
N PHE A 54 3.82 6.64 1.28
CA PHE A 54 3.21 5.41 1.76
C PHE A 54 3.96 4.16 1.29
N GLU A 55 4.32 4.10 0.01
CA GLU A 55 5.07 2.98 -0.57
C GLU A 55 6.42 2.79 0.14
N HIS A 56 7.17 3.88 0.33
CA HIS A 56 8.44 3.85 1.06
C HIS A 56 8.28 3.35 2.50
N TYR A 57 7.23 3.78 3.19
CA TYR A 57 6.92 3.31 4.54
C TYR A 57 6.65 1.80 4.58
N ILE A 58 5.90 1.26 3.62
CA ILE A 58 5.63 -0.17 3.53
C ILE A 58 6.91 -0.96 3.22
N GLU A 59 7.74 -0.49 2.30
CA GLU A 59 9.02 -1.13 1.96
C GLU A 59 9.94 -1.22 3.20
N GLN A 60 10.04 -0.14 3.98
CA GLN A 60 10.78 -0.11 5.25
C GLN A 60 10.29 -1.17 6.24
N LEU A 61 8.97 -1.33 6.39
CA LEU A 61 8.38 -2.33 7.28
C LEU A 61 8.68 -3.76 6.82
N ILE A 62 8.58 -4.02 5.52
CA ILE A 62 8.90 -5.34 4.94
C ILE A 62 10.38 -5.66 5.15
N GLN A 63 11.27 -4.69 4.89
CA GLN A 63 12.70 -4.86 5.09
C GLN A 63 13.04 -5.13 6.56
N LYS A 64 12.45 -4.38 7.50
CA LYS A 64 12.64 -4.60 8.94
C LYS A 64 12.21 -6.01 9.36
N ARG A 65 11.08 -6.51 8.86
CA ARG A 65 10.65 -7.89 9.13
C ARG A 65 11.59 -8.94 8.54
N ARG A 66 12.16 -8.68 7.37
CA ARG A 66 13.15 -9.58 6.75
C ARG A 66 14.44 -9.66 7.56
N ASN A 67 14.92 -8.54 8.09
CA ASN A 67 16.15 -8.48 8.88
C ASN A 67 16.01 -9.03 10.32
N GLN A 68 14.79 -9.31 10.78
CA GLN A 68 14.51 -9.91 12.10
C GLN A 68 14.36 -11.45 12.04
N LYS A 69 14.50 -12.04 10.85
CA LYS A 69 14.54 -13.49 10.62
C LYS A 69 15.99 -13.92 10.43
#